data_AF-A0A933K3F5-F1
#
_entry.id   AF-A0A933K3F5-F1
#
_cell.length_a   1.000
_cell.length_b   1.000
_cell.length_c   1.000
_cell.angle_alpha   90.00
_cell.angle_beta   90.00
_cell.angle_gamma   90.00
#
_symmetry.space_group_name_H-M   'P 1'
#
loop_
_entity.id
_entity.type
_entity.pdbx_description
1 polymer ?
#
loop_
_entity_poly.entity_id
_entity_poly.type
_entity_poly.pdbx_seq_one_letter_code
_entity_poly.pdbx_strand_id
1 'polypeptide(L)'
;MKRSLWLILWLAPIAAAAAAAAATGQPDLDSDHGLMQEAKSLRRDINLHNLYNGLNLSVDQLKKLVALAREAESCREAAFGAGNDRAAEVVQTYRKIVDVVSRGERIPKSLEGLGGLMELAEKRIRRQYFEKMAALESRAHAVLSLAQQQVLESFEPCLIPPVSLKDPVRAGQAHSTDEGRKVLELARGLPEATFEPECRRALDLHLSMLERFLGKMDRATRERQLDRMLEVCRRARGLSPVDFSVDADRLSVELALDRQKTVFKAKAEEFLGLIRGVQGGAIGKVAKHFLDPAAIPILEARIARAGQPPEPQAAASVTNRPAEPLEPGKKYAVSEICRRLGLDGTARDRFVAAAREAKADKLRVLQTPLADGTVPLAQFLKARGLAPSEREAAMRAMFVKLQEPYPGKDDSPMERLLAIRTRFDQALGNAVTPAQHRAIAALAEDPIDGIELADQGKPALSELTRKLELTRAQVERFESALEQGQTGAFTVLSIPDPSGKKPLEMIMAAQAAGPDRKREAFEAFVKAVQQPVPGRLFTYQDRVTQIKGKLDADLRALLSARQYQELVSMQIDLLEIQADQ
;
A
#
# COMPACT_ATOMS: atom_id res chain seq x y z
N MET A 1 -16.78 54.07 -40.26
CA MET A 1 -15.34 54.16 -39.94
C MET A 1 -14.98 54.34 -38.44
N LYS A 2 -15.89 54.14 -37.47
CA LYS A 2 -15.59 54.26 -36.02
C LYS A 2 -15.67 52.94 -35.22
N ARG A 3 -15.67 51.77 -35.88
CA ARG A 3 -15.70 50.45 -35.22
C ARG A 3 -14.40 49.64 -35.34
N SER A 4 -13.42 50.10 -36.12
CA SER A 4 -12.16 49.40 -36.35
C SER A 4 -10.99 49.87 -35.46
N LEU A 5 -11.19 50.91 -34.64
CA LEU A 5 -10.15 51.44 -33.76
C LEU A 5 -10.10 50.77 -32.37
N TRP A 6 -11.18 50.10 -31.95
CA TRP A 6 -11.27 49.46 -30.63
C TRP A 6 -10.60 48.08 -30.56
N LEU A 7 -10.44 47.39 -31.70
CA LEU A 7 -9.75 46.09 -31.77
C LEU A 7 -8.21 46.22 -31.70
N ILE A 8 -7.66 47.37 -32.07
CA ILE A 8 -6.22 47.62 -32.06
C ILE A 8 -5.71 47.95 -30.65
N LEU A 9 -6.55 48.50 -29.76
CA LEU A 9 -6.17 48.81 -28.38
C LEU A 9 -6.15 47.60 -27.44
N TRP A 10 -6.78 46.48 -27.80
CA TRP A 10 -6.81 45.25 -26.96
C TRP A 10 -5.78 44.19 -27.37
N LEU A 11 -5.19 44.28 -28.57
CA LEU A 11 -4.18 43.32 -29.04
C LEU A 11 -2.74 43.75 -28.70
N ALA A 12 -2.50 45.03 -28.43
CA ALA A 12 -1.18 45.54 -28.06
C ALA A 12 -0.63 44.95 -26.73
N PRO A 13 -1.43 44.73 -25.66
CA PRO A 13 -0.93 44.10 -24.42
C PRO A 13 -0.60 42.61 -24.60
N ILE A 14 -1.32 41.91 -25.49
CA ILE A 14 -1.13 40.48 -25.75
C ILE A 14 0.17 40.25 -26.56
N ALA A 15 0.45 41.12 -27.54
CA ALA A 15 1.70 41.08 -28.29
C ALA A 15 2.93 41.47 -27.41
N ALA A 16 2.78 42.42 -26.49
CA ALA A 16 3.83 42.79 -25.55
C ALA A 16 4.11 41.70 -24.50
N ALA A 17 3.08 40.97 -24.04
CA ALA A 17 3.25 39.82 -23.13
C ALA A 17 3.92 38.62 -23.81
N ALA A 18 3.62 38.36 -25.10
CA ALA A 18 4.29 37.32 -25.88
C ALA A 18 5.76 37.65 -26.16
N ALA A 19 6.10 38.92 -26.39
CA ALA A 19 7.49 39.36 -26.57
C ALA A 19 8.28 39.35 -25.24
N ALA A 20 7.64 39.67 -24.10
CA ALA A 20 8.27 39.57 -22.78
C ALA A 20 8.50 38.10 -22.35
N ALA A 21 7.58 37.19 -22.69
CA ALA A 21 7.74 35.75 -22.45
C ALA A 21 8.86 35.11 -23.30
N ALA A 22 9.18 35.69 -24.46
CA ALA A 22 10.32 35.27 -25.29
C ALA A 22 11.67 35.84 -24.79
N ALA A 23 11.65 36.90 -23.97
CA ALA A 23 12.85 37.52 -23.39
C ALA A 23 13.20 36.96 -22.00
N THR A 24 12.23 36.41 -21.27
CA THR A 24 12.50 35.56 -20.11
C THR A 24 12.85 34.17 -20.63
N GLY A 25 14.15 33.87 -20.69
CA GLY A 25 14.67 32.58 -21.15
C GLY A 25 13.81 31.43 -20.61
N GLN A 26 13.35 30.56 -21.52
CA GLN A 26 12.69 29.33 -21.14
C GLN A 26 13.55 28.67 -20.06
N PRO A 27 12.97 28.31 -18.88
CA PRO A 27 13.72 27.57 -17.88
C PRO A 27 14.30 26.34 -18.58
N ASP A 28 15.61 26.20 -18.45
CA ASP A 28 16.38 25.15 -19.11
C ASP A 28 15.81 23.80 -18.70
N LEU A 29 15.02 23.18 -19.60
CA LEU A 29 14.30 21.93 -19.33
C LEU A 29 15.26 20.78 -18.99
N ASP A 30 16.53 20.91 -19.38
CA ASP A 30 17.59 19.96 -19.04
C ASP A 30 18.00 20.08 -17.55
N SER A 31 17.88 21.26 -16.95
CA SER A 31 18.17 21.48 -15.52
C SER A 31 17.11 20.86 -14.60
N ASP A 32 15.83 20.95 -14.97
CA ASP A 32 14.72 20.34 -14.22
C ASP A 32 14.77 18.80 -14.25
N HIS A 33 15.18 18.23 -15.40
CA HIS A 33 15.38 16.79 -15.52
C HIS A 33 16.52 16.29 -14.61
N GLY A 34 17.62 17.05 -14.50
CA GLY A 34 18.73 16.76 -13.60
C GLY A 34 18.31 16.75 -12.13
N LEU A 35 17.62 17.80 -11.67
CA LEU A 35 17.12 17.91 -10.29
C LEU A 35 16.14 16.79 -9.92
N MET A 36 15.27 16.39 -10.86
CA MET A 36 14.35 15.26 -10.64
C MET A 36 15.06 13.91 -10.55
N GLN A 37 16.17 13.72 -11.27
CA GLN A 37 17.00 12.51 -11.11
C GLN A 37 17.74 12.51 -9.77
N GLU A 38 18.30 13.64 -9.38
CA GLU A 38 18.98 13.80 -8.08
C GLU A 38 18.01 13.53 -6.92
N ALA A 39 16.82 14.13 -6.93
CA ALA A 39 15.80 13.91 -5.92
C ALA A 39 15.37 12.43 -5.82
N LYS A 40 15.28 11.72 -6.95
CA LYS A 40 15.01 10.28 -6.99
C LYS A 40 16.14 9.46 -6.38
N SER A 41 17.41 9.82 -6.68
CA SER A 41 18.57 9.15 -6.10
C SER A 41 18.62 9.36 -4.58
N LEU A 42 18.49 10.61 -4.12
CA LEU A 42 18.47 10.93 -2.69
C LEU A 42 17.36 10.20 -1.95
N ARG A 43 16.15 10.13 -2.53
CA ARG A 43 15.04 9.36 -1.94
C ARG A 43 15.38 7.88 -1.84
N ARG A 44 16.02 7.30 -2.85
CA ARG A 44 16.49 5.90 -2.83
C ARG A 44 17.52 5.71 -1.72
N ASP A 45 18.50 6.60 -1.62
CA ASP A 45 19.58 6.51 -0.63
C ASP A 45 19.03 6.62 0.80
N ILE A 46 18.11 7.55 1.05
CA ILE A 46 17.41 7.68 2.34
C ILE A 46 16.69 6.38 2.70
N ASN A 47 15.97 5.77 1.75
CA ASN A 47 15.28 4.50 1.99
C ASN A 47 16.26 3.37 2.34
N LEU A 48 17.39 3.27 1.64
CA LEU A 48 18.43 2.28 1.93
C LEU A 48 19.06 2.50 3.30
N HIS A 49 19.36 3.75 3.66
CA HIS A 49 19.85 4.12 4.98
C HIS A 49 18.86 3.72 6.09
N ASN A 50 17.57 4.00 5.90
CA ASN A 50 16.51 3.65 6.85
C ASN A 50 16.42 2.13 7.03
N LEU A 51 16.40 1.37 5.94
CA LEU A 51 16.38 -0.09 5.98
C LEU A 51 17.60 -0.65 6.71
N TYR A 52 18.81 -0.25 6.33
CA TYR A 52 20.03 -0.79 6.92
C TYR A 52 20.21 -0.39 8.39
N ASN A 53 19.70 0.78 8.80
CA ASN A 53 19.63 1.15 10.21
C ASN A 53 18.70 0.21 10.96
N GLY A 54 17.52 -0.06 10.38
CA GLY A 54 16.54 -0.97 10.94
C GLY A 54 17.03 -2.40 11.06
N LEU A 55 17.96 -2.88 10.23
CA LEU A 55 18.39 -4.28 10.20
C LEU A 55 19.55 -4.64 11.15
N ASN A 56 20.31 -3.65 11.63
CA ASN A 56 21.48 -3.85 12.49
C ASN A 56 22.43 -4.97 12.00
N LEU A 57 22.93 -4.83 10.77
CA LEU A 57 23.79 -5.82 10.12
C LEU A 57 25.17 -5.89 10.78
N SER A 58 25.69 -7.11 10.99
CA SER A 58 27.06 -7.29 11.48
C SER A 58 28.10 -6.91 10.42
N VAL A 59 29.35 -6.64 10.84
CA VAL A 59 30.45 -6.32 9.91
C VAL A 59 30.66 -7.42 8.87
N ASP A 60 30.54 -8.69 9.28
CA ASP A 60 30.68 -9.83 8.36
C ASP A 60 29.51 -9.93 7.38
N GLN A 61 28.28 -9.62 7.82
CA GLN A 61 27.12 -9.54 6.94
C GLN A 61 27.30 -8.42 5.92
N LEU A 62 27.73 -7.23 6.35
CA LEU A 62 28.01 -6.09 5.47
C LEU A 62 29.04 -6.46 4.39
N LYS A 63 30.18 -7.06 4.78
CA LYS A 63 31.22 -7.49 3.82
C LYS A 63 30.70 -8.49 2.79
N LYS A 64 29.92 -9.49 3.23
CA LYS A 64 29.29 -10.47 2.33
C LYS A 64 28.30 -9.81 1.37
N LEU A 65 27.47 -8.90 1.85
CA LEU A 65 26.50 -8.17 1.02
C LEU A 65 27.17 -7.26 -0.01
N VAL A 66 28.26 -6.57 0.35
CA VAL A 66 29.06 -5.76 -0.61
C VAL A 66 29.64 -6.63 -1.72
N ALA A 67 30.20 -7.80 -1.38
CA ALA A 67 30.73 -8.73 -2.38
C ALA A 67 29.64 -9.18 -3.36
N LEU A 68 28.46 -9.57 -2.84
CA LEU A 68 27.32 -9.96 -3.67
C LEU A 68 26.78 -8.81 -4.52
N ALA A 69 26.75 -7.58 -3.99
CA ALA A 69 26.32 -6.40 -4.73
C ALA A 69 27.23 -6.08 -5.91
N ARG A 70 28.56 -6.22 -5.74
CA ARG A 70 29.54 -6.06 -6.83
C ARG A 70 29.43 -7.18 -7.88
N GLU A 71 29.18 -8.42 -7.47
CA GLU A 71 28.87 -9.52 -8.41
C GLU A 71 27.61 -9.21 -9.23
N ALA A 72 26.57 -8.65 -8.60
CA ALA A 72 25.34 -8.23 -9.26
C ALA A 72 25.56 -7.06 -10.23
N GLU A 73 26.39 -6.09 -9.86
CA GLU A 73 26.82 -5.00 -10.73
C GLU A 73 27.54 -5.52 -11.98
N SER A 74 28.51 -6.43 -11.81
CA SER A 74 29.18 -7.06 -12.95
C SER A 74 28.22 -7.86 -13.84
N CYS A 75 27.24 -8.56 -13.26
CA CYS A 75 26.19 -9.24 -14.03
C CYS A 75 25.33 -8.26 -14.84
N ARG A 76 25.03 -7.09 -14.26
CA ARG A 76 24.27 -6.02 -14.90
C ARG A 76 25.05 -5.38 -16.04
N GLU A 77 26.33 -5.06 -15.82
CA GLU A 77 27.23 -4.54 -16.84
C GLU A 77 27.41 -5.51 -18.00
N ALA A 78 27.59 -6.81 -17.73
CA ALA A 78 27.71 -7.82 -18.79
C ALA A 78 26.42 -7.94 -19.62
N ALA A 79 25.25 -7.86 -18.98
CA ALA A 79 23.97 -7.91 -19.67
C ALA A 79 23.71 -6.65 -20.51
N PHE A 80 24.02 -5.46 -19.97
CA PHE A 80 23.88 -4.21 -20.71
C PHE A 80 24.93 -4.06 -21.81
N GLY A 81 26.17 -4.49 -21.59
CA GLY A 81 27.23 -4.50 -22.60
C GLY A 81 26.85 -5.37 -23.79
N ALA A 82 26.44 -6.62 -23.53
CA ALA A 82 25.98 -7.53 -24.59
C ALA A 82 24.73 -7.01 -25.32
N GLY A 83 23.87 -6.26 -24.63
CA GLY A 83 22.73 -5.56 -25.23
C GLY A 83 23.17 -4.39 -26.10
N ASN A 84 24.08 -3.54 -25.62
CA ASN A 84 24.57 -2.35 -26.31
C ASN A 84 25.36 -2.69 -27.57
N ASP A 85 26.19 -3.73 -27.55
CA ASP A 85 26.94 -4.19 -28.72
C ASP A 85 26.02 -4.55 -29.89
N ARG A 86 24.78 -4.97 -29.59
CA ARG A 86 23.74 -5.32 -30.57
C ARG A 86 22.69 -4.23 -30.75
N ALA A 87 22.63 -3.23 -29.87
CA ALA A 87 21.57 -2.22 -29.85
C ALA A 87 21.55 -1.42 -31.16
N ALA A 88 22.72 -1.07 -31.71
CA ALA A 88 22.81 -0.38 -32.98
C ALA A 88 22.21 -1.19 -34.14
N GLU A 89 22.49 -2.50 -34.19
CA GLU A 89 21.94 -3.41 -35.20
C GLU A 89 20.43 -3.59 -35.04
N VAL A 90 19.94 -3.74 -33.80
CA VAL A 90 18.50 -3.86 -33.48
C VAL A 90 17.75 -2.60 -33.89
N VAL A 91 18.27 -1.43 -33.52
CA VAL A 91 17.67 -0.14 -33.88
C VAL A 91 17.65 0.03 -35.39
N GLN A 92 18.71 -0.33 -36.11
CA GLN A 92 18.71 -0.28 -37.58
C GLN A 92 17.68 -1.23 -38.19
N THR A 93 17.56 -2.45 -37.68
CA THR A 93 16.58 -3.44 -38.15
C THR A 93 15.15 -2.97 -37.89
N TYR A 94 14.86 -2.43 -36.70
CA TYR A 94 13.55 -1.86 -36.38
C TYR A 94 13.23 -0.62 -37.19
N ARG A 95 14.20 0.26 -37.46
CA ARG A 95 14.02 1.39 -38.39
C ARG A 95 13.63 0.93 -39.78
N LYS A 96 14.27 -0.12 -40.30
CA LYS A 96 13.90 -0.73 -41.59
C LYS A 96 12.48 -1.32 -41.57
N ILE A 97 12.09 -1.99 -40.48
CA ILE A 97 10.73 -2.51 -40.32
C ILE A 97 9.70 -1.38 -40.27
N VAL A 98 9.94 -0.33 -39.47
CA VAL A 98 9.06 0.85 -39.36
C VAL A 98 8.90 1.55 -40.70
N ASP A 99 9.99 1.72 -41.46
CA ASP A 99 9.98 2.30 -42.80
C ASP A 99 9.07 1.50 -43.77
N VAL A 100 9.21 0.18 -43.82
CA VAL A 100 8.33 -0.70 -44.63
C VAL A 100 6.87 -0.61 -44.19
N VAL A 101 6.60 -0.66 -42.89
CA VAL A 101 5.23 -0.56 -42.34
C VAL A 101 4.60 0.81 -42.65
N SER A 102 5.38 1.89 -42.57
CA SER A 102 4.91 3.25 -42.85
C SER A 102 4.50 3.46 -44.30
N ARG A 103 5.07 2.70 -45.24
CA ARG A 103 4.67 2.65 -46.65
C ARG A 103 3.46 1.76 -46.93
N GLY A 104 2.94 1.05 -45.92
CA GLY A 104 1.86 0.08 -46.09
C GLY A 104 2.28 -1.20 -46.82
N GLU A 105 3.58 -1.47 -46.92
CA GLU A 105 4.13 -2.64 -47.59
C GLU A 105 4.19 -3.85 -46.65
N ARG A 106 4.21 -5.06 -47.24
CA ARG A 106 4.42 -6.29 -46.46
C ARG A 106 5.89 -6.40 -46.05
N ILE A 107 6.14 -6.67 -44.76
CA ILE A 107 7.49 -6.88 -44.22
C ILE A 107 8.19 -8.05 -44.95
N PRO A 108 9.38 -7.83 -45.53
CA PRO A 108 10.17 -8.89 -46.14
C PRO A 108 10.49 -10.00 -45.13
N LYS A 109 10.39 -11.28 -45.56
CA LYS A 109 10.70 -12.45 -44.70
C LYS A 109 12.11 -12.40 -44.10
N SER A 110 13.07 -11.77 -44.78
CA SER A 110 14.44 -11.58 -44.28
C SER A 110 14.49 -10.64 -43.07
N LEU A 111 13.70 -9.55 -43.08
CA LEU A 111 13.59 -8.62 -41.95
C LEU A 111 12.77 -9.22 -40.80
N GLU A 112 11.73 -9.99 -41.12
CA GLU A 112 10.95 -10.74 -40.13
C GLU A 112 11.81 -11.78 -39.40
N GLY A 113 12.60 -12.57 -40.14
CA GLY A 113 13.53 -13.54 -39.56
C GLY A 113 14.62 -12.89 -38.72
N LEU A 114 15.19 -11.77 -39.17
CA LEU A 114 16.21 -11.03 -38.42
C LEU A 114 15.63 -10.43 -37.13
N GLY A 115 14.44 -9.82 -37.20
CA GLY A 115 13.73 -9.31 -36.03
C GLY A 115 13.43 -10.40 -35.01
N GLY A 116 12.97 -11.57 -35.47
CA GLY A 116 12.74 -12.73 -34.60
C GLY A 116 14.01 -13.26 -33.93
N LEU A 117 15.13 -13.33 -34.65
CA LEU A 117 16.42 -13.73 -34.07
C LEU A 117 16.92 -12.74 -33.02
N MET A 118 16.73 -11.43 -33.26
CA MET A 118 17.07 -10.38 -32.31
C MET A 118 16.22 -10.45 -31.04
N GLU A 119 14.90 -10.66 -31.18
CA GLU A 119 14.00 -10.85 -30.06
C GLU A 119 14.38 -12.08 -29.22
N LEU A 120 14.73 -13.20 -29.88
CA LEU A 120 15.22 -14.41 -29.20
C LEU A 120 16.54 -14.17 -28.47
N ALA A 121 17.46 -13.41 -29.07
CA ALA A 121 18.72 -13.05 -28.45
C ALA A 121 18.53 -12.15 -27.21
N GLU A 122 17.66 -11.14 -27.30
CA GLU A 122 17.29 -10.27 -26.17
C GLU A 122 16.65 -11.10 -25.04
N LYS A 123 15.68 -11.96 -25.37
CA LYS A 123 15.05 -12.88 -24.42
C LYS A 123 16.07 -13.78 -23.74
N ARG A 124 17.07 -14.28 -24.47
CA ARG A 124 18.15 -15.11 -23.93
C ARG A 124 19.03 -14.32 -22.95
N ILE A 125 19.49 -13.13 -23.33
CA ILE A 125 20.31 -12.26 -22.45
C ILE A 125 19.53 -11.93 -21.18
N ARG A 126 18.26 -11.51 -21.33
CA ARG A 126 17.38 -11.17 -20.22
C ARG A 126 17.17 -12.35 -19.28
N ARG A 127 16.91 -13.54 -19.83
CA ARG A 127 16.78 -14.79 -19.04
C ARG A 127 18.05 -15.10 -18.25
N GLN A 128 19.21 -15.07 -18.91
CA GLN A 128 20.50 -15.33 -18.24
C GLN A 128 20.79 -14.32 -17.13
N TYR A 129 20.48 -13.04 -17.35
CA TYR A 129 20.60 -12.01 -16.33
C TYR A 129 19.71 -12.30 -15.12
N PHE A 130 18.42 -12.63 -15.33
CA PHE A 130 17.51 -12.92 -14.22
C PHE A 130 17.85 -14.21 -13.48
N GLU A 131 18.32 -15.26 -14.18
CA GLU A 131 18.80 -16.49 -13.56
C GLU A 131 20.00 -16.20 -12.62
N LYS A 132 20.96 -15.37 -13.07
CA LYS A 132 22.09 -14.95 -12.24
C LYS A 132 21.65 -14.08 -11.06
N MET A 133 20.76 -13.10 -11.30
CA MET A 133 20.24 -12.24 -10.24
C MET A 133 19.46 -13.02 -9.19
N ALA A 134 18.69 -14.03 -9.58
CA ALA A 134 17.97 -14.91 -8.65
C ALA A 134 18.96 -15.71 -7.78
N ALA A 135 20.02 -16.25 -8.38
CA ALA A 135 21.05 -16.97 -7.62
C ALA A 135 21.78 -16.06 -6.61
N LEU A 136 22.11 -14.82 -7.01
CA LEU A 136 22.69 -13.81 -6.12
C LEU A 136 21.71 -13.39 -5.02
N GLU A 137 20.42 -13.27 -5.35
CA GLU A 137 19.37 -12.97 -4.39
C GLU A 137 19.27 -14.03 -3.30
N SER A 138 19.23 -15.31 -3.66
CA SER A 138 19.22 -16.42 -2.70
C SER A 138 20.44 -16.41 -1.79
N ARG A 139 21.63 -16.11 -2.33
CA ARG A 139 22.86 -15.95 -1.54
C ARG A 139 22.78 -14.77 -0.58
N ALA A 140 22.26 -13.62 -1.03
CA ALA A 140 22.09 -12.43 -0.18
C ALA A 140 21.06 -12.66 0.92
N HIS A 141 19.96 -13.36 0.62
CA HIS A 141 18.94 -13.72 1.59
C HIS A 141 19.52 -14.63 2.71
N ALA A 142 20.40 -15.56 2.35
CA ALA A 142 21.11 -16.43 3.30
C ALA A 142 22.14 -15.70 4.19
N VAL A 143 22.54 -14.48 3.85
CA VAL A 143 23.39 -13.64 4.72
C VAL A 143 22.58 -13.04 5.87
N LEU A 144 21.27 -12.81 5.67
CA LEU A 144 20.39 -12.20 6.65
C LEU A 144 19.86 -13.24 7.65
N SER A 145 19.71 -12.85 8.90
CA SER A 145 18.99 -13.66 9.90
C SER A 145 17.50 -13.73 9.57
N LEU A 146 16.77 -14.71 10.10
CA LEU A 146 15.33 -14.82 9.90
C LEU A 146 14.57 -13.55 10.35
N ALA A 147 14.98 -12.94 11.46
CA ALA A 147 14.38 -11.68 11.94
C ALA A 147 14.64 -10.52 10.96
N GLN A 148 15.86 -10.41 10.43
CA GLN A 148 16.22 -9.41 9.41
C GLN A 148 15.43 -9.63 8.12
N GLN A 149 15.22 -10.88 7.71
CA GLN A 149 14.38 -11.21 6.54
C GLN A 149 12.93 -10.76 6.76
N GLN A 150 12.35 -10.96 7.94
CA GLN A 150 11.00 -10.50 8.27
C GLN A 150 10.89 -8.97 8.24
N VAL A 151 11.89 -8.26 8.79
CA VAL A 151 11.96 -6.80 8.72
C VAL A 151 12.01 -6.33 7.28
N LEU A 152 12.79 -7.00 6.42
CA LEU A 152 12.84 -6.68 4.99
C LEU A 152 11.51 -6.97 4.27
N GLU A 153 10.81 -8.04 4.64
CA GLU A 153 9.51 -8.39 4.08
C GLU A 153 8.43 -7.36 4.43
N SER A 154 8.43 -6.81 5.65
CA SER A 154 7.50 -5.76 6.09
C SER A 154 7.98 -4.34 5.82
N PHE A 155 9.21 -4.16 5.31
CA PHE A 155 9.76 -2.83 5.05
C PHE A 155 8.97 -2.05 4.00
N GLU A 156 8.52 -0.86 4.38
CA GLU A 156 7.89 0.12 3.51
C GLU A 156 8.84 1.32 3.29
N PRO A 157 9.22 1.64 2.03
CA PRO A 157 10.08 2.78 1.73
C PRO A 157 9.47 4.11 2.21
N CYS A 158 10.08 4.72 3.22
CA CYS A 158 9.63 5.97 3.82
C CYS A 158 10.76 7.01 3.82
N LEU A 159 10.42 8.25 3.49
CA LEU A 159 11.36 9.38 3.57
C LEU A 159 11.70 9.71 5.03
N ILE A 160 10.69 9.61 5.90
CA ILE A 160 10.80 9.85 7.34
C ILE A 160 10.50 8.51 8.02
N PRO A 161 11.49 7.88 8.69
CA PRO A 161 11.25 6.62 9.38
C PRO A 161 10.23 6.83 10.51
N PRO A 162 9.25 5.92 10.69
CA PRO A 162 8.38 5.94 11.86
C PRO A 162 9.19 5.95 13.16
N VAL A 163 8.65 6.59 14.20
CA VAL A 163 9.32 6.77 15.50
C VAL A 163 9.75 5.42 16.10
N SER A 164 9.01 4.34 15.83
CA SER A 164 9.32 2.97 16.26
C SER A 164 10.58 2.37 15.63
N LEU A 165 11.11 2.90 14.53
CA LEU A 165 12.41 2.49 13.97
C LEU A 165 13.60 3.19 14.65
N LYS A 166 13.36 4.26 15.43
CA LYS A 166 14.40 4.98 16.17
C LYS A 166 14.74 4.34 17.52
N ASP A 167 13.86 3.49 18.06
CA ASP A 167 14.17 2.59 19.18
C ASP A 167 14.62 1.23 18.61
N PRO A 168 15.94 0.97 18.48
CA PRO A 168 16.50 -0.15 17.70
C PRO A 168 16.40 -1.50 18.42
N VAL A 169 15.48 -1.63 19.38
CA VAL A 169 15.15 -2.90 20.01
C VAL A 169 14.35 -3.71 18.96
N ARG A 170 15.02 -4.54 18.12
CA ARG A 170 14.58 -5.92 17.73
C ARG A 170 14.98 -6.51 16.36
N ALA A 171 15.75 -5.86 15.48
CA ALA A 171 16.20 -6.59 14.27
C ALA A 171 17.52 -7.34 14.44
N GLY A 172 18.44 -6.80 15.26
CA GLY A 172 19.72 -7.43 15.59
C GLY A 172 19.82 -7.99 17.01
N GLN A 173 18.85 -7.68 17.87
CA GLN A 173 18.72 -8.31 19.19
C GLN A 173 17.88 -9.57 19.09
N ALA A 174 18.45 -10.55 18.37
CA ALA A 174 18.07 -11.96 18.29
C ALA A 174 16.60 -12.26 17.95
N HIS A 175 16.31 -13.52 17.64
CA HIS A 175 14.98 -14.03 17.97
C HIS A 175 14.65 -13.56 19.38
N SER A 176 13.46 -13.02 19.64
CA SER A 176 13.04 -12.93 21.03
C SER A 176 12.92 -14.36 21.54
N THR A 177 14.05 -14.91 22.01
CA THR A 177 14.10 -16.16 22.74
C THR A 177 13.15 -16.07 23.91
N ASP A 178 12.75 -14.87 24.36
CA ASP A 178 11.60 -14.58 25.22
C ASP A 178 10.45 -15.58 25.11
N GLU A 179 9.94 -15.91 23.91
CA GLU A 179 8.84 -16.88 23.80
C GLU A 179 9.29 -18.32 24.06
N GLY A 180 10.38 -18.78 23.44
CA GLY A 180 10.90 -20.12 23.69
C GLY A 180 11.40 -20.28 25.13
N ARG A 181 12.09 -19.28 25.67
CA ARG A 181 12.51 -19.13 27.06
C ARG A 181 11.33 -19.18 28.01
N LYS A 182 10.23 -18.47 27.76
CA LYS A 182 8.99 -18.61 28.55
C LYS A 182 8.46 -20.04 28.54
N VAL A 183 8.48 -20.72 27.38
CA VAL A 183 8.08 -22.14 27.30
C VAL A 183 9.03 -23.03 28.12
N LEU A 184 10.34 -22.79 28.05
CA LEU A 184 11.34 -23.54 28.83
C LEU A 184 11.23 -23.27 30.34
N GLU A 185 10.96 -22.03 30.74
CA GLU A 185 10.71 -21.63 32.13
C GLU A 185 9.43 -22.28 32.68
N LEU A 186 8.35 -22.28 31.89
CA LEU A 186 7.12 -23.01 32.21
C LEU A 186 7.39 -24.52 32.36
N ALA A 187 8.14 -25.12 31.44
CA ALA A 187 8.52 -26.53 31.47
C ALA A 187 9.34 -26.90 32.72
N ARG A 188 10.21 -26.00 33.19
CA ARG A 188 10.96 -26.14 34.45
C ARG A 188 10.04 -26.08 35.68
N GLY A 189 9.01 -25.23 35.64
CA GLY A 189 8.08 -25.02 36.76
C GLY A 189 7.03 -26.12 36.95
N LEU A 190 6.80 -26.99 35.96
CA LEU A 190 5.80 -28.06 36.07
C LEU A 190 6.18 -29.11 37.13
N PRO A 191 5.23 -29.71 37.87
CA PRO A 191 5.49 -30.88 38.70
C PRO A 191 5.94 -32.11 37.89
N GLU A 192 6.74 -33.00 38.48
CA GLU A 192 7.25 -34.19 37.78
C GLU A 192 6.13 -35.12 37.27
N ALA A 193 5.08 -35.32 38.08
CA ALA A 193 3.94 -36.16 37.71
C ALA A 193 3.12 -35.62 36.53
N THR A 194 3.19 -34.31 36.24
CA THR A 194 2.39 -33.67 35.18
C THR A 194 3.24 -33.08 34.05
N PHE A 195 4.57 -33.13 34.17
CA PHE A 195 5.49 -32.51 33.22
C PHE A 195 5.25 -32.98 31.78
N GLU A 196 5.30 -34.29 31.52
CA GLU A 196 5.14 -34.81 30.16
C GLU A 196 3.78 -34.50 29.53
N PRO A 197 2.63 -34.82 30.16
CA PRO A 197 1.33 -34.58 29.53
C PRO A 197 1.06 -33.09 29.29
N GLU A 198 1.43 -32.20 30.24
CA GLU A 198 1.20 -30.77 30.09
C GLU A 198 2.16 -30.11 29.10
N CYS A 199 3.45 -30.47 29.13
CA CYS A 199 4.43 -29.95 28.18
C CYS A 199 4.09 -30.41 26.76
N ARG A 200 3.72 -31.69 26.59
CA ARG A 200 3.27 -32.22 25.31
C ARG A 200 2.05 -31.48 24.78
N ARG A 201 1.04 -31.23 25.62
CA ARG A 201 -0.16 -30.46 25.25
C ARG A 201 0.17 -29.03 24.82
N ALA A 202 1.08 -28.36 25.51
CA ALA A 202 1.50 -26.99 25.17
C ALA A 202 2.27 -26.93 23.84
N LEU A 203 3.20 -27.87 23.64
CA LEU A 203 3.96 -28.00 22.39
C LEU A 203 3.06 -28.37 21.20
N ASP A 204 2.05 -29.22 21.43
CA ASP A 204 1.04 -29.60 20.45
C ASP A 204 0.25 -28.37 19.96
N LEU A 205 -0.21 -27.53 20.89
CA LEU A 205 -0.88 -26.27 20.56
C LEU A 205 0.04 -25.32 19.79
N HIS A 206 1.31 -25.23 20.18
CA HIS A 206 2.31 -24.41 19.48
C HIS A 206 2.53 -24.88 18.04
N LEU A 207 2.69 -26.19 17.83
CA LEU A 207 2.81 -26.77 16.48
C LEU A 207 1.54 -26.52 15.66
N SER A 208 0.35 -26.67 16.24
CA SER A 208 -0.88 -26.38 15.52
C SER A 208 -1.04 -24.91 15.12
N MET A 209 -0.53 -23.96 15.92
CA MET A 209 -0.44 -22.56 15.48
C MET A 209 0.52 -22.41 14.30
N LEU A 210 1.69 -23.06 14.35
CA LEU A 210 2.66 -23.00 13.25
C LEU A 210 2.13 -23.62 11.95
N GLU A 211 1.38 -24.73 12.04
CA GLU A 211 0.73 -25.37 10.90
C GLU A 211 -0.30 -24.47 10.19
N ARG A 212 -0.89 -23.50 10.90
CA ARG A 212 -1.79 -22.50 10.28
C ARG A 212 -1.02 -21.55 9.34
N PHE A 213 0.22 -21.21 9.68
CA PHE A 213 1.05 -20.30 8.89
C PHE A 213 1.91 -21.02 7.84
N LEU A 214 2.35 -22.24 8.14
CA LEU A 214 3.33 -22.98 7.33
C LEU A 214 2.71 -24.11 6.49
N GLY A 215 1.41 -24.38 6.68
CA GLY A 215 0.74 -25.53 6.12
C GLY A 215 0.78 -26.75 7.06
N LYS A 216 -0.18 -27.65 6.88
CA LYS A 216 -0.32 -28.87 7.70
C LYS A 216 0.89 -29.78 7.50
N MET A 217 1.50 -30.22 8.61
CA MET A 217 2.51 -31.27 8.56
C MET A 217 1.81 -32.63 8.42
N ASP A 218 2.48 -33.59 7.79
CA ASP A 218 2.03 -34.97 7.88
C ASP A 218 2.18 -35.46 9.33
N ARG A 219 1.34 -36.42 9.71
CA ARG A 219 1.26 -36.93 11.10
C ARG A 219 2.62 -37.42 11.62
N ALA A 220 3.43 -38.08 10.79
CA ALA A 220 4.71 -38.64 11.21
C ALA A 220 5.77 -37.56 11.42
N THR A 221 5.77 -36.53 10.57
CA THR A 221 6.64 -35.35 10.76
C THR A 221 6.24 -34.55 11.98
N ARG A 222 4.94 -34.35 12.20
CA ARG A 222 4.42 -33.63 13.37
C ARG A 222 4.83 -34.30 14.68
N GLU A 223 4.66 -35.62 14.77
CA GLU A 223 5.05 -36.40 15.95
C GLU A 223 6.55 -36.30 16.22
N ARG A 224 7.40 -36.46 15.18
CA ARG A 224 8.86 -36.31 15.32
C ARG A 224 9.29 -34.92 15.80
N GLN A 225 8.61 -33.86 15.35
CA GLN A 225 8.90 -32.51 15.83
C GLN A 225 8.47 -32.32 17.28
N LEU A 226 7.32 -32.85 17.65
CA LEU A 226 6.84 -32.80 19.02
C LEU A 226 7.80 -33.53 19.98
N ASP A 227 8.26 -34.73 19.61
CA ASP A 227 9.24 -35.48 20.41
C ASP A 227 10.57 -34.74 20.56
N ARG A 228 11.06 -34.13 19.47
CA ARG A 228 12.26 -33.28 19.50
C ARG A 228 12.11 -32.09 20.45
N MET A 229 10.98 -31.38 20.37
CA MET A 229 10.71 -30.22 21.22
C MET A 229 10.58 -30.64 22.69
N LEU A 230 9.93 -31.77 22.96
CA LEU A 230 9.80 -32.33 24.30
C LEU A 230 11.16 -32.67 24.91
N GLU A 231 12.09 -33.20 24.11
CA GLU A 231 13.46 -33.47 24.54
C GLU A 231 14.24 -32.20 24.89
N VAL A 232 14.00 -31.09 24.18
CA VAL A 232 14.57 -29.78 24.55
C VAL A 232 14.05 -29.33 25.91
N CYS A 233 12.74 -29.48 26.16
CA CYS A 233 12.13 -29.17 27.45
C CYS A 233 12.68 -30.06 28.59
N ARG A 234 12.91 -31.36 28.35
CA ARG A 234 13.53 -32.27 29.33
C ARG A 234 14.94 -31.83 29.71
N ARG A 235 15.78 -31.49 28.71
CA ARG A 235 17.12 -30.97 28.96
C ARG A 235 17.07 -29.66 29.75
N ALA A 236 16.22 -28.72 29.33
CA ALA A 236 16.04 -27.46 30.03
C ALA A 236 15.60 -27.66 31.48
N ARG A 237 14.78 -28.68 31.78
CA ARG A 237 14.36 -29.04 33.14
C ARG A 237 15.48 -29.61 34.01
N GLY A 238 16.36 -30.43 33.44
CA GLY A 238 17.47 -31.07 34.14
C GLY A 238 18.62 -30.11 34.51
N LEU A 239 18.68 -28.92 33.93
CA LEU A 239 19.74 -27.95 34.21
C LEU A 239 19.60 -27.31 35.61
N SER A 240 20.72 -26.92 36.22
CA SER A 240 20.67 -26.04 37.40
C SER A 240 20.14 -24.65 37.01
N PRO A 241 19.67 -23.81 37.96
CA PRO A 241 19.24 -22.45 37.65
C PRO A 241 20.35 -21.61 36.96
N VAL A 242 21.60 -21.82 37.34
CA VAL A 242 22.76 -21.11 36.77
C VAL A 242 23.03 -21.60 35.35
N ASP A 243 23.08 -22.91 35.14
CA ASP A 243 23.32 -23.47 33.80
C ASP A 243 22.18 -23.11 32.84
N PHE A 244 20.93 -23.14 33.33
CA PHE A 244 19.77 -22.71 32.54
C PHE A 244 19.88 -21.23 32.16
N SER A 245 20.34 -20.35 33.05
CA SER A 245 20.55 -18.94 32.71
C SER A 245 21.55 -18.75 31.56
N VAL A 246 22.54 -19.64 31.44
CA VAL A 246 23.56 -19.59 30.38
C VAL A 246 23.05 -20.23 29.09
N ASP A 247 22.34 -21.36 29.20
CA ASP A 247 21.90 -22.18 28.05
C ASP A 247 20.49 -21.85 27.52
N ALA A 248 19.69 -21.03 28.23
CA ALA A 248 18.29 -20.78 27.88
C ALA A 248 18.11 -20.25 26.45
N ASP A 249 18.97 -19.35 26.00
CA ASP A 249 18.88 -18.79 24.66
C ASP A 249 19.20 -19.83 23.58
N ARG A 250 20.24 -20.64 23.81
CA ARG A 250 20.60 -21.76 22.91
C ARG A 250 19.47 -22.78 22.83
N LEU A 251 18.92 -23.19 23.97
CA LEU A 251 17.81 -24.14 24.04
C LEU A 251 16.53 -23.56 23.42
N SER A 252 16.29 -22.25 23.55
CA SER A 252 15.16 -21.58 22.90
C SER A 252 15.29 -21.58 21.37
N VAL A 253 16.50 -21.46 20.84
CA VAL A 253 16.75 -21.60 19.39
C VAL A 253 16.54 -23.06 18.95
N GLU A 254 17.01 -24.03 19.74
CA GLU A 254 16.75 -25.45 19.45
C GLU A 254 15.26 -25.82 19.51
N LEU A 255 14.49 -25.15 20.37
CA LEU A 255 13.03 -25.32 20.46
C LEU A 255 12.30 -24.79 19.22
N ALA A 256 12.89 -23.81 18.50
CA ALA A 256 12.33 -23.33 17.25
C ALA A 256 12.40 -24.41 16.14
N LEU A 257 11.44 -24.36 15.21
CA LEU A 257 11.41 -25.24 14.03
C LEU A 257 12.53 -24.87 13.05
N ASP A 258 13.72 -25.43 13.27
CA ASP A 258 14.96 -24.98 12.62
C ASP A 258 15.21 -25.55 11.21
N ARG A 259 14.38 -26.47 10.69
CA ARG A 259 14.69 -27.16 9.40
C ARG A 259 13.62 -27.15 8.32
N GLN A 260 12.34 -26.98 8.62
CA GLN A 260 11.31 -26.99 7.58
C GLN A 260 10.96 -25.61 7.05
N LYS A 261 11.02 -24.55 7.88
CA LYS A 261 10.87 -23.16 7.40
C LYS A 261 11.90 -22.82 6.33
N THR A 262 13.16 -23.20 6.53
CA THR A 262 14.26 -22.97 5.57
C THR A 262 14.09 -23.79 4.29
N VAL A 263 13.68 -25.06 4.36
CA VAL A 263 13.53 -25.91 3.17
C VAL A 263 12.27 -25.57 2.37
N PHE A 264 11.13 -25.32 3.02
CA PHE A 264 9.90 -24.91 2.33
C PHE A 264 9.99 -23.47 1.82
N LYS A 265 10.55 -22.53 2.57
CA LYS A 265 10.79 -21.17 2.09
C LYS A 265 11.81 -21.17 0.95
N ALA A 266 12.90 -21.92 1.03
CA ALA A 266 13.86 -22.03 -0.07
C ALA A 266 13.23 -22.65 -1.32
N LYS A 267 12.44 -23.73 -1.20
CA LYS A 267 11.73 -24.33 -2.35
C LYS A 267 10.62 -23.44 -2.91
N ALA A 268 9.90 -22.72 -2.05
CA ALA A 268 8.90 -21.75 -2.46
C ALA A 268 9.54 -20.53 -3.13
N GLU A 269 10.66 -20.04 -2.64
CA GLU A 269 11.45 -18.96 -3.26
C GLU A 269 12.10 -19.41 -4.56
N GLU A 270 12.61 -20.63 -4.65
CA GLU A 270 13.11 -21.24 -5.89
C GLU A 270 11.98 -21.35 -6.93
N PHE A 271 10.82 -21.84 -6.52
CA PHE A 271 9.62 -21.95 -7.37
C PHE A 271 9.08 -20.58 -7.79
N LEU A 272 8.98 -19.62 -6.86
CA LEU A 272 8.57 -18.24 -7.16
C LEU A 272 9.62 -17.51 -8.01
N GLY A 273 10.90 -17.80 -7.83
CA GLY A 273 12.01 -17.32 -8.67
C GLY A 273 11.89 -17.84 -10.11
N LEU A 274 11.58 -19.12 -10.28
CA LEU A 274 11.27 -19.73 -11.58
C LEU A 274 10.05 -19.07 -12.24
N ILE A 275 8.96 -18.84 -11.48
CA ILE A 275 7.76 -18.16 -11.99
C ILE A 275 8.05 -16.71 -12.39
N ARG A 276 8.80 -15.95 -11.57
CA ARG A 276 9.20 -14.56 -11.86
C ARG A 276 10.14 -14.47 -13.07
N GLY A 277 10.99 -15.48 -13.27
CA GLY A 277 11.84 -15.61 -14.45
C GLY A 277 11.04 -15.82 -15.75
N VAL A 278 9.93 -16.55 -15.68
CA VAL A 278 9.03 -16.81 -16.83
C VAL A 278 8.11 -15.61 -17.12
N GLN A 279 7.69 -14.84 -16.10
CA GLN A 279 6.73 -13.73 -16.23
C GLN A 279 7.36 -12.33 -16.43
N GLY A 280 8.66 -12.24 -16.68
CA GLY A 280 9.26 -10.97 -17.09
C GLY A 280 9.84 -10.10 -15.95
N GLY A 281 10.43 -10.70 -14.92
CA GLY A 281 11.63 -10.12 -14.33
C GLY A 281 11.44 -9.11 -13.19
N ALA A 282 10.53 -9.39 -12.26
CA ALA A 282 10.56 -8.69 -10.98
C ALA A 282 11.70 -9.26 -10.11
N ILE A 283 12.74 -8.45 -9.88
CA ILE A 283 13.78 -8.70 -8.90
C ILE A 283 13.12 -8.67 -7.50
N GLY A 284 13.40 -9.64 -6.62
CA GLY A 284 12.78 -9.68 -5.30
C GLY A 284 13.30 -8.56 -4.37
N LYS A 285 12.71 -8.45 -3.18
CA LYS A 285 13.01 -7.35 -2.24
C LYS A 285 14.48 -7.35 -1.80
N VAL A 286 15.08 -8.51 -1.60
CA VAL A 286 16.49 -8.62 -1.20
C VAL A 286 17.36 -8.05 -2.31
N ALA A 287 17.16 -8.50 -3.54
CA ALA A 287 17.98 -8.02 -4.64
C ALA A 287 17.72 -6.54 -4.97
N LYS A 288 16.48 -6.06 -4.82
CA LYS A 288 16.14 -4.63 -4.93
C LYS A 288 16.88 -3.75 -3.93
N HIS A 289 17.09 -4.22 -2.70
CA HIS A 289 17.66 -3.41 -1.62
C HIS A 289 19.14 -3.65 -1.36
N PHE A 290 19.69 -4.82 -1.69
CA PHE A 290 21.08 -5.18 -1.41
C PHE A 290 21.95 -5.39 -2.64
N LEU A 291 21.35 -5.66 -3.81
CA LEU A 291 22.08 -5.90 -5.06
C LEU A 291 21.93 -4.74 -6.06
N ASP A 292 21.37 -3.61 -5.61
CA ASP A 292 21.37 -2.34 -6.33
C ASP A 292 22.77 -1.68 -6.16
N PRO A 293 23.38 -1.09 -7.22
CA PRO A 293 24.67 -0.43 -7.11
C PRO A 293 24.72 0.65 -6.03
N ALA A 294 23.59 1.35 -5.79
CA ALA A 294 23.52 2.39 -4.76
C ALA A 294 23.67 1.83 -3.35
N ALA A 295 23.48 0.52 -3.14
CA ALA A 295 23.75 -0.14 -1.87
C ALA A 295 25.25 -0.14 -1.52
N ILE A 296 26.13 -0.30 -2.52
CA ILE A 296 27.57 -0.50 -2.35
C ILE A 296 28.20 0.62 -1.52
N PRO A 297 28.12 1.91 -1.91
CA PRO A 297 28.77 2.98 -1.16
C PRO A 297 28.21 3.12 0.26
N ILE A 298 26.92 2.85 0.47
CA ILE A 298 26.27 2.92 1.78
C ILE A 298 26.78 1.81 2.70
N LEU A 299 26.88 0.58 2.19
CA LEU A 299 27.36 -0.58 2.94
C LEU A 299 28.86 -0.44 3.28
N GLU A 300 29.67 0.05 2.34
CA GLU A 300 31.10 0.32 2.55
C GLU A 300 31.34 1.42 3.60
N ALA A 301 30.58 2.52 3.52
CA ALA A 301 30.62 3.58 4.52
C ALA A 301 30.23 3.09 5.92
N ARG A 302 29.41 2.04 6.03
CA ARG A 302 29.09 1.40 7.32
C ARG A 302 30.21 0.51 7.83
N ILE A 303 30.85 -0.27 6.95
CA ILE A 303 32.02 -1.09 7.32
C ILE A 303 33.13 -0.19 7.86
N ALA A 304 33.40 0.94 7.21
CA ALA A 304 34.41 1.91 7.64
C ALA A 304 34.10 2.50 9.03
N ARG A 305 32.81 2.75 9.33
CA ARG A 305 32.37 3.29 10.63
C ARG A 305 32.29 2.25 11.75
N ALA A 306 32.12 0.96 11.43
CA ALA A 306 31.95 -0.08 12.45
C ALA A 306 33.19 -0.30 13.35
N GLY A 307 34.35 0.26 12.98
CA GLY A 307 35.56 0.30 13.82
C GLY A 307 35.74 1.60 14.62
N GLN A 308 34.86 2.59 14.44
CA GLN A 308 34.90 3.85 15.17
C GLN A 308 33.96 3.76 16.38
N PRO A 309 34.33 4.28 17.57
CA PRO A 309 33.40 4.39 18.67
C PRO A 309 32.17 5.16 18.18
N PRO A 310 30.94 4.76 18.57
CA PRO A 310 29.73 5.40 18.09
C PRO A 310 29.86 6.89 18.37
N GLU A 311 29.93 7.69 17.31
CA GLU A 311 29.85 9.13 17.41
C GLU A 311 28.61 9.41 18.25
N PRO A 312 28.70 10.17 19.35
CA PRO A 312 27.56 10.41 20.22
C PRO A 312 26.47 10.97 19.33
N GLN A 313 25.48 10.13 19.00
CA GLN A 313 24.31 10.56 18.28
C GLN A 313 23.70 11.57 19.22
N ALA A 314 23.95 12.84 18.95
CA ALA A 314 23.32 13.94 19.66
C ALA A 314 21.87 13.55 19.68
N ALA A 315 21.39 13.18 20.87
CA ALA A 315 20.06 12.63 21.04
C ALA A 315 19.19 13.59 20.28
N ALA A 316 18.66 13.14 19.15
CA ALA A 316 17.83 13.96 18.31
C ALA A 316 16.57 14.04 19.13
N SER A 317 16.59 14.94 20.11
CA SER A 317 15.45 15.44 20.81
C SER A 317 14.47 15.66 19.70
N VAL A 318 13.36 14.95 19.79
CA VAL A 318 12.16 15.27 19.05
C VAL A 318 11.78 16.67 19.53
N THR A 319 12.54 17.67 19.09
CA THR A 319 12.11 19.04 19.09
C THR A 319 10.89 18.98 18.21
N ASN A 320 9.73 19.12 18.84
CA ASN A 320 8.48 19.58 18.25
C ASN A 320 8.82 20.42 17.02
N ARG A 321 8.89 19.79 15.84
CA ARG A 321 8.96 20.55 14.61
C ARG A 321 7.58 21.20 14.59
N PRO A 322 7.48 22.54 14.63
CA PRO A 322 6.20 23.20 14.64
C PRO A 322 5.41 22.65 13.46
N ALA A 323 4.24 22.06 13.75
CA ALA A 323 3.42 21.45 12.73
C ALA A 323 3.20 22.46 11.61
N GLU A 324 3.40 22.04 10.37
CA GLU A 324 3.11 22.90 9.23
C GLU A 324 1.65 23.35 9.32
N PRO A 325 1.38 24.67 9.23
CA PRO A 325 0.02 25.19 9.33
C PRO A 325 -0.87 24.57 8.25
N LEU A 326 -2.17 24.44 8.57
CA LEU A 326 -3.17 24.02 7.60
C LEU A 326 -3.34 25.13 6.55
N GLU A 327 -3.13 24.81 5.28
CA GLU A 327 -3.31 25.77 4.19
C GLU A 327 -4.80 25.93 3.83
N PRO A 328 -5.31 27.19 3.72
CA PRO A 328 -6.67 27.46 3.28
C PRO A 328 -6.99 26.90 1.89
N GLY A 329 -8.19 26.35 1.72
CA GLY A 329 -8.69 25.79 0.47
C GLY A 329 -8.20 24.37 0.16
N LYS A 330 -7.27 23.82 0.94
CA LYS A 330 -6.85 22.41 0.81
C LYS A 330 -7.75 21.49 1.63
N LYS A 331 -8.01 20.31 1.08
CA LYS A 331 -8.66 19.21 1.81
C LYS A 331 -7.60 18.42 2.56
N TYR A 332 -7.91 18.06 3.81
CA TYR A 332 -7.03 17.24 4.64
C TYR A 332 -7.80 16.08 5.21
N ALA A 333 -7.12 14.95 5.33
CA ALA A 333 -7.61 13.82 6.08
C ALA A 333 -7.77 14.18 7.56
N VAL A 334 -8.81 13.69 8.24
CA VAL A 334 -9.09 13.96 9.66
C VAL A 334 -7.88 13.71 10.57
N SER A 335 -7.15 12.62 10.35
CA SER A 335 -5.94 12.21 11.05
C SER A 335 -4.80 13.20 10.84
N GLU A 336 -4.68 13.75 9.62
CA GLU A 336 -3.68 14.75 9.30
C GLU A 336 -4.01 16.07 10.01
N ILE A 337 -5.29 16.46 10.06
CA ILE A 337 -5.77 17.60 10.84
C ILE A 337 -5.46 17.37 12.33
N CYS A 338 -5.82 16.21 12.88
CA CYS A 338 -5.52 15.87 14.27
C CYS A 338 -4.02 15.93 14.56
N ARG A 339 -3.18 15.36 13.68
CA ARG A 339 -1.72 15.36 13.82
C ARG A 339 -1.14 16.77 13.78
N ARG A 340 -1.54 17.59 12.81
CA ARG A 340 -1.04 18.96 12.65
C ARG A 340 -1.51 19.88 13.78
N LEU A 341 -2.70 19.65 14.31
CA LEU A 341 -3.24 20.44 15.40
C LEU A 341 -2.88 19.89 16.78
N GLY A 342 -2.22 18.74 16.86
CA GLY A 342 -1.91 18.08 18.14
C GLY A 342 -3.17 17.65 18.90
N LEU A 343 -4.22 17.20 18.19
CA LEU A 343 -5.40 16.61 18.81
C LEU A 343 -5.11 15.16 19.20
N ASP A 344 -5.18 14.87 20.49
CA ASP A 344 -5.02 13.53 21.06
C ASP A 344 -6.22 13.14 21.94
N GLY A 345 -6.24 11.86 22.32
CA GLY A 345 -7.25 11.26 23.20
C GLY A 345 -8.68 11.72 22.94
N THR A 346 -9.32 12.24 23.99
CA THR A 346 -10.73 12.66 23.96
C THR A 346 -10.99 13.83 23.00
N ALA A 347 -10.04 14.75 22.79
CA ALA A 347 -10.21 15.87 21.88
C ALA A 347 -10.27 15.38 20.42
N ARG A 348 -9.36 14.47 20.06
CA ARG A 348 -9.38 13.78 18.77
C ARG A 348 -10.70 13.04 18.56
N ASP A 349 -11.14 12.25 19.54
CA ASP A 349 -12.36 11.44 19.41
C ASP A 349 -13.61 12.30 19.21
N ARG A 350 -13.74 13.40 19.99
CA ARG A 350 -14.84 14.36 19.84
C ARG A 350 -14.83 15.06 18.49
N PHE A 351 -13.65 15.50 18.04
CA PHE A 351 -13.51 16.11 16.71
C PHE A 351 -13.93 15.15 15.59
N VAL A 352 -13.42 13.92 15.61
CA VAL A 352 -13.75 12.88 14.61
C VAL A 352 -15.24 12.58 14.63
N ALA A 353 -15.84 12.43 15.81
CA ALA A 353 -17.28 12.17 15.96
C ALA A 353 -18.12 13.31 15.38
N ALA A 354 -17.81 14.56 15.74
CA ALA A 354 -18.51 15.74 15.23
C ALA A 354 -18.40 15.86 13.70
N ALA A 355 -17.21 15.62 13.14
CA ALA A 355 -16.98 15.67 11.70
C ALA A 355 -17.77 14.57 10.96
N ARG A 356 -17.84 13.36 11.53
CA ARG A 356 -18.64 12.25 10.98
C ARG A 356 -20.13 12.56 10.99
N GLU A 357 -20.65 13.00 12.13
CA GLU A 357 -22.06 13.33 12.29
C GLU A 357 -22.47 14.45 11.32
N ALA A 358 -21.70 15.54 11.27
CA ALA A 358 -21.98 16.67 10.39
C ALA A 358 -21.99 16.28 8.91
N LYS A 359 -21.03 15.43 8.48
CA LYS A 359 -20.98 14.94 7.09
C LYS A 359 -22.13 14.01 6.76
N ALA A 360 -22.51 13.11 7.68
CA ALA A 360 -23.64 12.21 7.51
C ALA A 360 -24.97 12.97 7.43
N ASP A 361 -25.16 13.99 8.28
CA ASP A 361 -26.34 14.87 8.24
C ASP A 361 -26.39 15.69 6.95
N LYS A 362 -25.26 16.27 6.54
CA LYS A 362 -25.15 17.01 5.27
C LYS A 362 -25.52 16.13 4.09
N LEU A 363 -25.03 14.89 4.07
CA LEU A 363 -25.37 13.92 3.02
C LEU A 363 -26.86 13.59 3.01
N ARG A 364 -27.48 13.37 4.17
CA ARG A 364 -28.93 13.13 4.28
C ARG A 364 -29.76 14.28 3.73
N VAL A 365 -29.38 15.52 4.04
CA VAL A 365 -30.04 16.71 3.48
C VAL A 365 -29.93 16.72 1.95
N LEU A 366 -28.72 16.52 1.42
CA LEU A 366 -28.48 16.52 -0.03
C LEU A 366 -29.11 15.31 -0.76
N GLN A 367 -29.41 14.21 -0.07
CA GLN A 367 -30.10 13.04 -0.62
C GLN A 367 -31.63 13.14 -0.56
N THR A 368 -32.17 14.05 0.25
CA THR A 368 -33.62 14.21 0.39
C THR A 368 -34.18 14.89 -0.87
N PRO A 369 -35.18 14.28 -1.56
CA PRO A 369 -35.80 14.89 -2.72
C PRO A 369 -36.43 16.25 -2.41
N LEU A 370 -36.30 17.20 -3.34
CA LEU A 370 -36.97 18.50 -3.31
C LEU A 370 -38.43 18.37 -3.77
N ALA A 371 -39.17 19.50 -3.77
CA ALA A 371 -40.57 19.53 -4.19
C ALA A 371 -40.83 19.10 -5.63
N ASP A 372 -39.85 19.32 -6.52
CA ASP A 372 -39.88 18.86 -7.91
C ASP A 372 -39.43 17.40 -8.07
N GLY A 373 -39.20 16.67 -6.97
CA GLY A 373 -38.71 15.29 -6.95
C GLY A 373 -37.21 15.16 -7.24
N THR A 374 -36.50 16.25 -7.50
CA THR A 374 -35.07 16.19 -7.79
C THR A 374 -34.24 15.98 -6.51
N VAL A 375 -33.16 15.21 -6.62
CA VAL A 375 -32.24 14.95 -5.51
C VAL A 375 -31.01 15.85 -5.66
N PRO A 376 -30.73 16.78 -4.73
CA PRO A 376 -29.61 17.72 -4.85
C PRO A 376 -28.27 17.04 -5.09
N LEU A 377 -27.97 15.95 -4.37
CA LEU A 377 -26.74 15.20 -4.53
C LEU A 377 -26.56 14.64 -5.95
N ALA A 378 -27.64 14.13 -6.56
CA ALA A 378 -27.59 13.63 -7.92
C ALA A 378 -27.31 14.75 -8.93
N GLN A 379 -27.88 15.94 -8.70
CA GLN A 379 -27.61 17.13 -9.52
C GLN A 379 -26.16 17.61 -9.37
N PHE A 380 -25.64 17.65 -8.15
CA PHE A 380 -24.23 17.94 -7.86
C PHE A 380 -23.29 17.01 -8.64
N LEU A 381 -23.53 15.69 -8.56
CA LEU A 381 -22.71 14.69 -9.24
C LEU A 381 -22.79 14.83 -10.77
N LYS A 382 -23.99 15.08 -11.31
CA LYS A 382 -24.17 15.36 -12.74
C LYS A 382 -23.40 16.60 -13.18
N ALA A 383 -23.41 17.67 -12.39
CA ALA A 383 -22.72 18.92 -12.71
C ALA A 383 -21.17 18.77 -12.75
N ARG A 384 -20.60 17.82 -12.01
CA ARG A 384 -19.14 17.56 -12.07
C ARG A 384 -18.66 17.08 -13.44
N GLY A 385 -19.54 16.50 -14.25
CA GLY A 385 -19.25 16.08 -15.63
C GLY A 385 -19.33 17.20 -16.67
N LEU A 386 -19.88 18.37 -16.31
CA LEU A 386 -20.09 19.48 -17.24
C LEU A 386 -18.82 20.33 -17.44
N ALA A 387 -18.81 21.09 -18.55
CA ALA A 387 -17.80 22.12 -18.79
C ALA A 387 -17.83 23.20 -17.68
N PRO A 388 -16.73 23.94 -17.43
CA PRO A 388 -16.66 24.88 -16.30
C PRO A 388 -17.81 25.91 -16.24
N SER A 389 -18.18 26.52 -17.37
CA SER A 389 -19.27 27.51 -17.44
C SER A 389 -20.65 26.88 -17.18
N GLU A 390 -20.90 25.70 -17.74
CA GLU A 390 -22.14 24.94 -17.55
C GLU A 390 -22.27 24.42 -16.11
N ARG A 391 -21.15 23.99 -15.53
CA ARG A 391 -21.07 23.58 -14.12
C ARG A 391 -21.42 24.74 -13.20
N GLU A 392 -20.88 25.92 -13.45
CA GLU A 392 -21.20 27.11 -12.65
C GLU A 392 -22.69 27.46 -12.75
N ALA A 393 -23.26 27.46 -13.96
CA ALA A 393 -24.69 27.70 -14.15
C ALA A 393 -25.57 26.65 -13.43
N ALA A 394 -25.22 25.36 -13.54
CA ALA A 394 -25.91 24.27 -12.86
C ALA A 394 -25.83 24.40 -11.33
N MET A 395 -24.66 24.77 -10.82
CA MET A 395 -24.41 25.01 -9.39
C MET A 395 -25.25 26.17 -8.86
N ARG A 396 -25.32 27.30 -9.60
CA ARG A 396 -26.16 28.45 -9.24
C ARG A 396 -27.65 28.09 -9.23
N ALA A 397 -28.13 27.38 -10.26
CA ALA A 397 -29.53 26.96 -10.35
C ALA A 397 -29.92 26.03 -9.19
N MET A 398 -29.05 25.11 -8.83
CA MET A 398 -29.26 24.22 -7.69
C MET A 398 -29.20 24.97 -6.35
N PHE A 399 -28.34 25.99 -6.21
CA PHE A 399 -28.29 26.81 -4.99
C PHE A 399 -29.62 27.54 -4.75
N VAL A 400 -30.26 28.05 -5.81
CA VAL A 400 -31.62 28.62 -5.73
C VAL A 400 -32.62 27.57 -5.23
N LYS A 401 -32.58 26.36 -5.79
CA LYS A 401 -33.47 25.27 -5.35
C LYS A 401 -33.26 24.84 -3.90
N LEU A 402 -32.02 24.90 -3.40
CA LEU A 402 -31.74 24.57 -1.99
C LEU A 402 -32.33 25.60 -1.01
N GLN A 403 -32.73 26.79 -1.47
CA GLN A 403 -33.40 27.80 -0.65
C GLN A 403 -34.92 27.59 -0.56
N GLU A 404 -35.49 26.73 -1.41
CA GLU A 404 -36.92 26.40 -1.36
C GLU A 404 -37.21 25.43 -0.20
N PRO A 405 -38.30 25.61 0.56
CA PRO A 405 -38.69 24.70 1.63
C PRO A 405 -38.93 23.27 1.11
N TYR A 406 -38.66 22.27 1.95
CA TYR A 406 -39.07 20.90 1.62
C TYR A 406 -40.60 20.78 1.55
N PRO A 407 -41.14 19.84 0.75
CA PRO A 407 -42.58 19.54 0.75
C PRO A 407 -43.11 19.27 2.14
N GLY A 408 -44.05 20.10 2.59
CA GLY A 408 -44.70 19.97 3.90
C GLY A 408 -43.81 20.32 5.09
N LYS A 409 -42.71 21.07 4.89
CA LYS A 409 -41.89 21.59 5.98
C LYS A 409 -41.61 23.07 5.78
N ASP A 410 -41.44 23.78 6.89
CA ASP A 410 -41.14 25.22 6.88
C ASP A 410 -39.64 25.50 6.63
N ASP A 411 -38.79 24.47 6.69
CA ASP A 411 -37.34 24.60 6.51
C ASP A 411 -36.85 24.13 5.13
N SER A 412 -35.95 24.91 4.57
CA SER A 412 -35.24 24.61 3.32
C SER A 412 -34.02 23.71 3.56
N PRO A 413 -33.55 22.98 2.52
CA PRO A 413 -32.26 22.30 2.57
C PRO A 413 -31.12 23.21 3.02
N MET A 414 -31.09 24.47 2.56
CA MET A 414 -30.06 25.44 2.92
C MET A 414 -30.08 25.76 4.42
N GLU A 415 -31.25 26.01 5.00
CA GLU A 415 -31.38 26.24 6.45
C GLU A 415 -30.92 25.03 7.26
N ARG A 416 -31.22 23.81 6.81
CA ARG A 416 -30.70 22.59 7.45
C ARG A 416 -29.19 22.47 7.34
N LEU A 417 -28.60 22.79 6.19
CA LEU A 417 -27.14 22.79 5.99
C LEU A 417 -26.47 23.82 6.91
N LEU A 418 -27.04 25.02 7.03
CA LEU A 418 -26.56 26.04 7.96
C LEU A 418 -26.68 25.57 9.42
N ALA A 419 -27.80 24.93 9.80
CA ALA A 419 -27.96 24.37 11.13
C ALA A 419 -26.94 23.25 11.44
N ILE A 420 -26.62 22.41 10.45
CA ILE A 420 -25.55 21.40 10.57
C ILE A 420 -24.19 22.06 10.79
N ARG A 421 -23.87 23.09 10.00
CA ARG A 421 -22.62 23.86 10.15
C ARG A 421 -22.52 24.48 11.55
N THR A 422 -23.59 25.13 12.02
CA THR A 422 -23.61 25.75 13.37
C THR A 422 -23.41 24.70 14.46
N ARG A 423 -24.07 23.54 14.38
CA ARG A 423 -23.88 22.43 15.33
C ARG A 423 -22.44 21.89 15.28
N PHE A 424 -21.87 21.76 14.08
CA PHE A 424 -20.49 21.33 13.91
C PHE A 424 -19.51 22.34 14.53
N ASP A 425 -19.66 23.63 14.25
CA ASP A 425 -18.81 24.70 14.79
C ASP A 425 -18.90 24.77 16.32
N GLN A 426 -20.08 24.56 16.90
CA GLN A 426 -20.29 24.48 18.35
C GLN A 426 -19.63 23.23 18.96
N ALA A 427 -19.83 22.06 18.35
CA ALA A 427 -19.19 20.81 18.78
C ALA A 427 -17.66 20.92 18.69
N LEU A 428 -17.16 21.57 17.65
CA LEU A 428 -15.74 21.84 17.46
C LEU A 428 -15.20 22.77 18.55
N GLY A 429 -15.89 23.87 18.86
CA GLY A 429 -15.49 24.81 19.91
C GLY A 429 -15.39 24.16 21.30
N ASN A 430 -16.16 23.10 21.54
CA ASN A 430 -16.10 22.32 22.78
C ASN A 430 -15.01 21.23 22.77
N ALA A 431 -14.48 20.87 21.60
CA ALA A 431 -13.52 19.79 21.42
C ALA A 431 -12.07 20.28 21.31
N VAL A 432 -11.85 21.51 20.83
CA VAL A 432 -10.52 22.03 20.52
C VAL A 432 -10.30 23.43 21.10
N THR A 433 -9.05 23.86 21.22
CA THR A 433 -8.71 25.22 21.65
C THR A 433 -9.17 26.27 20.63
N PRO A 434 -9.38 27.53 21.03
CA PRO A 434 -9.76 28.60 20.10
C PRO A 434 -8.79 28.78 18.92
N ALA A 435 -7.49 28.51 19.11
CA ALA A 435 -6.49 28.57 18.05
C ALA A 435 -6.68 27.43 17.03
N GLN A 436 -6.88 26.21 17.51
CA GLN A 436 -7.17 25.04 16.66
C GLN A 436 -8.51 25.22 15.93
N HIS A 437 -9.53 25.78 16.60
CA HIS A 437 -10.83 26.08 15.99
C HIS A 437 -10.69 27.02 14.80
N ARG A 438 -9.95 28.13 14.96
CA ARG A 438 -9.65 29.07 13.86
C ARG A 438 -8.88 28.41 12.71
N ALA A 439 -7.92 27.54 13.02
CA ALA A 439 -7.15 26.82 12.00
C ALA A 439 -8.04 25.88 11.17
N ILE A 440 -8.99 25.18 11.82
CA ILE A 440 -9.95 24.31 11.13
C ILE A 440 -10.96 25.13 10.32
N ALA A 441 -11.46 26.24 10.88
CA ALA A 441 -12.38 27.14 10.19
C ALA A 441 -11.76 27.77 8.92
N ALA A 442 -10.43 27.88 8.87
CA ALA A 442 -9.70 28.41 7.71
C ALA A 442 -9.50 27.39 6.58
N LEU A 443 -9.81 26.10 6.78
CA LEU A 443 -9.58 25.04 5.79
C LEU A 443 -10.37 25.22 4.49
N ALA A 444 -11.60 25.69 4.59
CA ALA A 444 -12.50 25.89 3.47
C ALA A 444 -13.63 26.85 3.86
N GLU A 445 -14.38 27.36 2.87
CA GLU A 445 -15.59 28.17 3.13
C GLU A 445 -16.63 27.40 3.98
N ASP A 446 -16.71 26.07 3.77
CA ASP A 446 -17.39 25.12 4.65
C ASP A 446 -16.35 24.14 5.23
N PRO A 447 -16.02 24.25 6.53
CA PRO A 447 -15.04 23.38 7.19
C PRO A 447 -15.36 21.88 7.02
N ILE A 448 -16.63 21.50 6.90
CA ILE A 448 -17.05 20.09 6.72
C ILE A 448 -16.53 19.54 5.38
N ASP A 449 -16.44 20.37 4.34
CA ASP A 449 -15.96 19.97 3.00
C ASP A 449 -14.43 19.92 2.88
N GLY A 450 -13.74 20.68 3.74
CA GLY A 450 -12.28 20.63 3.90
C GLY A 450 -11.79 19.37 4.64
N ILE A 451 -12.69 18.64 5.30
CA ILE A 451 -12.38 17.46 6.09
C ILE A 451 -12.69 16.17 5.30
N GLU A 452 -11.63 15.44 4.97
CA GLU A 452 -11.71 14.08 4.43
C GLU A 452 -11.77 13.08 5.58
N LEU A 453 -12.95 12.51 5.82
CA LEU A 453 -13.13 11.41 6.79
C LEU A 453 -12.37 10.14 6.40
N ALA A 454 -11.84 10.10 5.17
CA ALA A 454 -11.10 8.98 4.60
C ALA A 454 -9.64 8.96 5.11
N ASP A 455 -9.48 8.77 6.42
CA ASP A 455 -8.27 8.11 6.97
C ASP A 455 -8.49 6.64 7.24
N GLN A 456 -9.70 6.14 6.99
CA GLN A 456 -9.91 4.72 7.01
C GLN A 456 -9.33 4.17 5.71
N GLY A 457 -8.01 3.93 5.74
CA GLY A 457 -7.50 2.77 5.03
C GLY A 457 -8.50 1.63 5.24
N LYS A 458 -8.77 0.90 4.15
CA LYS A 458 -9.66 -0.26 4.11
C LYS A 458 -9.70 -0.96 5.48
N PRO A 459 -10.82 -0.89 6.22
CA PRO A 459 -10.83 -1.29 7.61
C PRO A 459 -10.38 -2.75 7.72
N ALA A 460 -9.48 -3.01 8.66
CA ALA A 460 -9.03 -4.36 8.94
C ALA A 460 -10.22 -5.18 9.50
N LEU A 461 -10.28 -6.45 9.15
CA LEU A 461 -11.31 -7.36 9.62
C LEU A 461 -11.32 -7.45 11.16
N SER A 462 -10.15 -7.45 11.80
CA SER A 462 -10.00 -7.41 13.26
C SER A 462 -10.62 -6.16 13.90
N GLU A 463 -10.51 -5.00 13.26
CA GLU A 463 -11.11 -3.77 13.76
C GLU A 463 -12.64 -3.83 13.68
N LEU A 464 -13.16 -4.30 12.55
CA LEU A 464 -14.60 -4.45 12.31
C LEU A 464 -15.23 -5.48 13.25
N THR A 465 -14.60 -6.64 13.39
CA THR A 465 -15.09 -7.73 14.25
C THR A 465 -15.15 -7.30 15.72
N ARG A 466 -14.13 -6.57 16.19
CA ARG A 466 -14.11 -5.98 17.54
C ARG A 466 -15.20 -4.92 17.69
N LYS A 467 -15.36 -4.02 16.72
CA LYS A 467 -16.35 -2.94 16.78
C LYS A 467 -17.79 -3.48 16.77
N LEU A 468 -18.03 -4.57 16.05
CA LEU A 468 -19.33 -5.22 15.99
C LEU A 468 -19.56 -6.22 17.14
N GLU A 469 -18.60 -6.37 18.05
CA GLU A 469 -18.66 -7.32 19.17
C GLU A 469 -19.01 -8.75 18.68
N LEU A 470 -18.36 -9.19 17.58
CA LEU A 470 -18.64 -10.49 16.99
C LEU A 470 -18.12 -11.61 17.89
N THR A 471 -18.94 -12.65 18.08
CA THR A 471 -18.47 -13.90 18.70
C THR A 471 -17.45 -14.58 17.78
N ARG A 472 -16.58 -15.42 18.33
CA ARG A 472 -15.59 -16.17 17.53
C ARG A 472 -16.21 -16.92 16.34
N ALA A 473 -17.35 -17.59 16.56
CA ALA A 473 -18.05 -18.30 15.49
C ALA A 473 -18.61 -17.35 14.42
N GLN A 474 -19.02 -16.13 14.80
CA GLN A 474 -19.39 -15.10 13.84
C GLN A 474 -18.18 -14.59 13.06
N VAL A 475 -17.04 -14.37 13.71
CA VAL A 475 -15.79 -13.94 13.04
C VAL A 475 -15.40 -14.92 11.93
N GLU A 476 -15.32 -16.21 12.24
CA GLU A 476 -14.93 -17.25 11.27
C GLU A 476 -15.88 -17.30 10.05
N ARG A 477 -17.20 -17.13 10.28
CA ARG A 477 -18.19 -17.11 9.20
C ARG A 477 -18.18 -15.78 8.42
N PHE A 478 -17.91 -14.67 9.09
CA PHE A 478 -17.80 -13.35 8.47
C PHE A 478 -16.60 -13.32 7.53
N GLU A 479 -15.45 -13.80 8.00
CA GLU A 479 -14.22 -13.94 7.23
C GLU A 479 -14.44 -14.80 5.98
N SER A 480 -15.06 -15.97 6.15
CA SER A 480 -15.36 -16.87 5.03
C SER A 480 -16.32 -16.23 4.01
N ALA A 481 -17.34 -15.50 4.46
CA ALA A 481 -18.25 -14.80 3.56
C ALA A 481 -17.52 -13.70 2.76
N LEU A 482 -16.68 -12.90 3.42
CA LEU A 482 -15.85 -11.89 2.77
C LEU A 482 -14.90 -12.50 1.73
N GLU A 483 -14.16 -13.55 2.11
CA GLU A 483 -13.21 -14.23 1.23
C GLU A 483 -13.93 -14.76 -0.04
N GLN A 484 -15.11 -15.37 0.12
CA GLN A 484 -15.92 -15.81 -1.01
C GLN A 484 -16.39 -14.66 -1.90
N GLY A 485 -16.85 -13.55 -1.30
CA GLY A 485 -17.27 -12.36 -2.03
C GLY A 485 -16.13 -11.71 -2.81
N GLN A 486 -14.97 -11.53 -2.16
CA GLN A 486 -13.78 -10.94 -2.76
C GLN A 486 -13.19 -11.83 -3.85
N THR A 487 -13.03 -13.14 -3.59
CA THR A 487 -12.56 -14.11 -4.58
C THR A 487 -13.50 -14.17 -5.79
N GLY A 488 -14.82 -14.14 -5.55
CA GLY A 488 -15.82 -14.10 -6.61
C GLY A 488 -15.70 -12.85 -7.48
N ALA A 489 -15.57 -11.68 -6.87
CA ALA A 489 -15.43 -10.41 -7.60
C ALA A 489 -14.11 -10.37 -8.40
N PHE A 490 -13.01 -10.80 -7.77
CA PHE A 490 -11.70 -10.88 -8.41
C PHE A 490 -11.70 -11.83 -9.62
N THR A 491 -12.33 -13.00 -9.47
CA THR A 491 -12.47 -13.99 -10.55
C THR A 491 -13.20 -13.37 -11.74
N VAL A 492 -14.31 -12.67 -11.50
CA VAL A 492 -15.11 -12.02 -12.55
C VAL A 492 -14.31 -10.93 -13.24
N LEU A 493 -13.65 -10.04 -12.49
CA LEU A 493 -12.85 -8.94 -13.04
C LEU A 493 -11.55 -9.40 -13.72
N SER A 494 -11.15 -10.66 -13.52
CA SER A 494 -10.01 -11.30 -14.18
C SER A 494 -10.37 -11.97 -15.50
N ILE A 495 -11.65 -12.05 -15.86
CA ILE A 495 -12.05 -12.53 -17.19
C ILE A 495 -11.71 -11.43 -18.21
N PRO A 496 -11.01 -11.74 -19.31
CA PRO A 496 -10.75 -10.77 -20.38
C PRO A 496 -12.04 -10.32 -21.04
N ASP A 497 -12.16 -9.02 -21.32
CA ASP A 497 -13.23 -8.45 -22.14
C ASP A 497 -13.07 -8.86 -23.63
N PRO A 498 -14.00 -8.49 -24.53
CA PRO A 498 -13.88 -8.80 -25.96
C PRO A 498 -12.61 -8.25 -26.64
N SER A 499 -11.93 -7.28 -26.04
CA SER A 499 -10.64 -6.76 -26.53
C SER A 499 -9.42 -7.55 -26.00
N GLY A 500 -9.66 -8.55 -25.15
CA GLY A 500 -8.62 -9.36 -24.50
C GLY A 500 -8.03 -8.71 -23.25
N LYS A 501 -8.56 -7.57 -22.78
CA LYS A 501 -8.07 -6.87 -21.58
C LYS A 501 -8.91 -7.24 -20.37
N LYS A 502 -8.28 -7.42 -19.21
CA LYS A 502 -9.01 -7.69 -17.96
C LYS A 502 -9.39 -6.38 -17.28
N PRO A 503 -10.66 -6.18 -16.86
CA PRO A 503 -11.05 -5.03 -16.06
C PRO A 503 -10.15 -4.83 -14.82
N LEU A 504 -9.72 -5.91 -14.17
CA LEU A 504 -8.80 -5.84 -13.03
C LEU A 504 -7.45 -5.20 -13.39
N GLU A 505 -6.84 -5.58 -14.52
CA GLU A 505 -5.58 -5.00 -14.97
C GLU A 505 -5.75 -3.52 -15.33
N MET A 506 -6.91 -3.14 -15.87
CA MET A 506 -7.24 -1.76 -16.22
C MET A 506 -7.38 -0.86 -14.99
N ILE A 507 -8.03 -1.31 -13.92
CA ILE A 507 -8.11 -0.52 -12.68
C ILE A 507 -6.75 -0.39 -11.99
N MET A 508 -5.93 -1.45 -12.01
CA MET A 508 -4.55 -1.38 -11.51
C MET A 508 -3.70 -0.40 -12.32
N ALA A 509 -3.84 -0.41 -13.65
CA ALA A 509 -3.17 0.57 -14.52
C ALA A 509 -3.67 2.01 -14.25
N ALA A 510 -4.96 2.20 -13.99
CA ALA A 510 -5.52 3.50 -13.63
C ALA A 510 -4.99 4.02 -12.28
N GLN A 511 -4.79 3.14 -11.30
CA GLN A 511 -4.19 3.50 -10.01
C GLN A 511 -2.70 3.85 -10.13
N ALA A 512 -1.98 3.16 -11.03
CA ALA A 512 -0.55 3.41 -11.29
C ALA A 512 -0.31 4.61 -12.24
N ALA A 513 -1.34 5.09 -12.94
CA ALA A 513 -1.23 6.19 -13.88
C ALA A 513 -0.94 7.53 -13.15
N GLY A 514 -0.11 8.37 -13.77
CA GLY A 514 0.11 9.75 -13.32
C GLY A 514 -1.18 10.60 -13.38
N PRO A 515 -1.21 11.77 -12.73
CA PRO A 515 -2.42 12.61 -12.59
C PRO A 515 -3.15 12.85 -13.92
N ASP A 516 -2.40 13.10 -14.99
CA ASP A 516 -2.93 13.44 -16.31
C ASP A 516 -3.62 12.27 -17.01
N ARG A 517 -3.21 11.03 -16.73
CA ARG A 517 -3.73 9.81 -17.37
C ARG A 517 -4.68 9.01 -16.49
N LYS A 518 -4.74 9.31 -15.20
CA LYS A 518 -5.57 8.60 -14.23
C LYS A 518 -7.05 8.66 -14.60
N ARG A 519 -7.53 9.80 -15.09
CA ARG A 519 -8.92 9.98 -15.53
C ARG A 519 -9.25 9.08 -16.72
N GLU A 520 -8.45 9.15 -17.78
CA GLU A 520 -8.66 8.35 -19.00
C GLU A 520 -8.62 6.85 -18.70
N ALA A 521 -7.63 6.41 -17.92
CA ALA A 521 -7.51 5.00 -17.53
C ALA A 521 -8.70 4.53 -16.67
N PHE A 522 -9.23 5.40 -15.80
CA PHE A 522 -10.42 5.09 -15.01
C PHE A 522 -11.69 5.05 -15.88
N GLU A 523 -11.86 5.98 -16.81
CA GLU A 523 -12.97 5.97 -17.78
C GLU A 523 -12.94 4.69 -18.64
N ALA A 524 -11.75 4.24 -19.05
CA ALA A 524 -11.58 2.97 -19.76
C ALA A 524 -12.01 1.77 -18.90
N PHE A 525 -11.64 1.74 -17.62
CA PHE A 525 -12.10 0.71 -16.69
C PHE A 525 -13.62 0.70 -16.52
N VAL A 526 -14.25 1.88 -16.32
CA VAL A 526 -15.70 2.01 -16.19
C VAL A 526 -16.41 1.46 -17.43
N LYS A 527 -15.91 1.80 -18.62
CA LYS A 527 -16.45 1.28 -19.88
C LYS A 527 -16.30 -0.24 -19.97
N ALA A 528 -15.18 -0.79 -19.53
CA ALA A 528 -14.93 -2.23 -19.56
C ALA A 528 -15.87 -2.99 -18.62
N VAL A 529 -16.13 -2.51 -17.40
CA VAL A 529 -17.04 -3.20 -16.48
C VAL A 529 -18.51 -3.16 -16.91
N GLN A 530 -18.88 -2.22 -17.78
CA GLN A 530 -20.20 -2.14 -18.40
C GLN A 530 -20.37 -3.07 -19.61
N GLN A 531 -19.29 -3.71 -20.10
CA GLN A 531 -19.39 -4.68 -21.19
C GLN A 531 -19.94 -6.03 -20.69
N PRO A 532 -20.65 -6.78 -21.56
CA PRO A 532 -21.01 -8.17 -21.26
C PRO A 532 -19.75 -9.02 -21.03
N VAL A 533 -19.82 -9.92 -20.05
CA VAL A 533 -18.77 -10.93 -19.86
C VAL A 533 -18.82 -11.90 -21.05
N PRO A 534 -17.69 -12.24 -21.72
CA PRO A 534 -17.73 -13.12 -22.88
C PRO A 534 -18.48 -14.43 -22.65
N GLY A 535 -19.43 -14.72 -23.54
CA GLY A 535 -20.30 -15.91 -23.45
C GLY A 535 -21.38 -15.84 -22.37
N ARG A 536 -21.65 -14.67 -21.77
CA ARG A 536 -22.69 -14.45 -20.76
C ARG A 536 -23.64 -13.33 -21.16
N LEU A 537 -24.85 -13.35 -20.61
CA LEU A 537 -25.88 -12.32 -20.84
C LEU A 537 -25.81 -11.13 -19.87
N PHE A 538 -24.87 -11.16 -18.93
CA PHE A 538 -24.70 -10.12 -17.91
C PHE A 538 -23.37 -9.38 -18.09
N THR A 539 -23.30 -8.14 -17.61
CA THR A 539 -22.07 -7.35 -17.59
C THR A 539 -21.19 -7.72 -16.39
N TYR A 540 -19.91 -7.30 -16.42
CA TYR A 540 -19.04 -7.45 -15.25
C TYR A 540 -19.64 -6.75 -14.03
N GLN A 541 -20.18 -5.54 -14.23
CA GLN A 541 -20.83 -4.75 -13.18
C GLN A 541 -22.05 -5.49 -12.59
N ASP A 542 -22.91 -6.07 -13.42
CA ASP A 542 -24.09 -6.84 -12.96
C ASP A 542 -23.65 -8.00 -12.07
N ARG A 543 -22.60 -8.72 -12.49
CA ARG A 543 -22.11 -9.87 -11.75
C ARG A 543 -21.44 -9.48 -10.43
N VAL A 544 -20.64 -8.42 -10.41
CA VAL A 544 -20.08 -7.88 -9.16
C VAL A 544 -21.19 -7.40 -8.22
N THR A 545 -22.23 -6.76 -8.76
CA THR A 545 -23.41 -6.34 -7.99
C THR A 545 -24.14 -7.53 -7.38
N GLN A 546 -24.31 -8.62 -8.14
CA GLN A 546 -24.89 -9.86 -7.64
C GLN A 546 -24.05 -10.49 -6.51
N ILE A 547 -22.72 -10.48 -6.65
CA ILE A 547 -21.80 -10.96 -5.61
C ILE A 547 -21.92 -10.12 -4.33
N LYS A 548 -21.96 -8.79 -4.46
CA LYS A 548 -22.20 -7.88 -3.33
C LYS A 548 -23.55 -8.14 -2.66
N GLY A 549 -24.61 -8.33 -3.44
CA GLY A 549 -25.94 -8.64 -2.91
C GLY A 549 -26.00 -9.97 -2.15
N LYS A 550 -25.30 -11.01 -2.66
CA LYS A 550 -25.17 -12.28 -1.94
C LYS A 550 -24.40 -12.10 -0.63
N LEU A 551 -23.25 -11.42 -0.68
CA LEU A 551 -22.44 -11.13 0.50
C LEU A 551 -23.24 -10.38 1.57
N ASP A 552 -24.00 -9.35 1.17
CA ASP A 552 -24.88 -8.61 2.07
C ASP A 552 -25.94 -9.51 2.72
N ALA A 553 -26.57 -10.40 1.95
CA ALA A 553 -27.55 -11.35 2.45
C ALA A 553 -26.92 -12.36 3.44
N ASP A 554 -25.72 -12.86 3.14
CA ASP A 554 -24.98 -13.78 4.02
C ASP A 554 -24.61 -13.09 5.34
N LEU A 555 -24.15 -11.83 5.30
CA LEU A 555 -23.84 -11.04 6.50
C LEU A 555 -25.10 -10.67 7.29
N ARG A 556 -26.22 -10.35 6.64
CA ARG A 556 -27.50 -10.10 7.31
C ARG A 556 -28.02 -11.34 8.04
N ALA A 557 -27.81 -12.53 7.49
CA ALA A 557 -28.18 -13.78 8.14
C ALA A 557 -27.23 -14.16 9.30
N LEU A 558 -25.98 -13.69 9.25
CA LEU A 558 -24.95 -13.99 10.26
C LEU A 558 -25.01 -13.05 11.48
N LEU A 559 -25.32 -11.78 11.26
CA LEU A 559 -25.28 -10.72 12.26
C LEU A 559 -26.64 -10.52 12.93
N SER A 560 -26.63 -10.12 14.20
CA SER A 560 -27.86 -9.61 14.83
C SER A 560 -28.33 -8.33 14.13
N ALA A 561 -29.62 -8.00 14.24
CA ALA A 561 -30.17 -6.78 13.65
C ALA A 561 -29.38 -5.52 14.05
N ARG A 562 -28.97 -5.42 15.33
CA ARG A 562 -28.13 -4.31 15.82
C ARG A 562 -26.76 -4.29 15.15
N GLN A 563 -26.06 -5.42 15.10
CA GLN A 563 -24.74 -5.53 14.47
C GLN A 563 -24.79 -5.20 12.98
N TYR A 564 -25.79 -5.70 12.26
CA TYR A 564 -25.94 -5.41 10.83
C TYR A 564 -26.24 -3.93 10.57
N GLN A 565 -27.10 -3.30 11.38
CA GLN A 565 -27.34 -1.85 11.28
C GLN A 565 -26.07 -1.04 11.57
N GLU A 566 -25.27 -1.45 12.55
CA GLU A 566 -23.97 -0.84 12.82
C GLU A 566 -23.00 -1.03 11.65
N LEU A 567 -22.93 -2.21 11.02
CA LEU A 567 -22.11 -2.42 9.82
C LEU A 567 -22.53 -1.50 8.66
N VAL A 568 -23.84 -1.40 8.40
CA VAL A 568 -24.39 -0.55 7.33
C VAL A 568 -24.14 0.94 7.60
N SER A 569 -24.22 1.38 8.87
CA SER A 569 -23.98 2.78 9.25
C SER A 569 -22.53 3.22 9.00
N MET A 570 -21.59 2.27 8.94
CA MET A 570 -20.20 2.56 8.61
C MET A 570 -19.96 2.87 7.12
N GLN A 571 -20.93 2.61 6.24
CA GLN A 571 -20.85 2.88 4.80
C GLN A 571 -19.60 2.28 4.13
N ILE A 572 -19.16 1.11 4.60
CA ILE A 572 -17.99 0.40 4.06
C ILE A 572 -18.42 -0.41 2.83
N ASP A 573 -17.65 -0.32 1.74
CA ASP A 573 -17.79 -1.30 0.66
C ASP A 573 -17.25 -2.65 1.16
N LEU A 574 -18.15 -3.63 1.29
CA LEU A 574 -17.81 -4.95 1.85
C LEU A 574 -16.67 -5.64 1.10
N LEU A 575 -16.50 -5.37 -0.20
CA LEU A 575 -15.39 -5.93 -0.98
C LEU A 575 -14.05 -5.24 -0.70
N GLU A 576 -14.06 -4.08 -0.05
CA GLU A 576 -12.86 -3.33 0.31
C GLU A 576 -12.33 -3.64 1.71
N ILE A 577 -12.98 -4.49 2.51
CA ILE A 577 -12.48 -4.88 3.85
C ILE A 577 -11.14 -5.63 3.71
N GLN A 578 -10.13 -5.23 4.48
CA GLN A 578 -8.83 -5.91 4.48
C GLN A 578 -8.89 -7.15 5.38
N ALA A 579 -8.54 -8.31 4.81
CA ALA A 579 -8.23 -9.48 5.63
C ALA A 579 -7.02 -9.16 6.54
N ASP A 580 -7.05 -9.63 7.77
CA ASP A 580 -5.90 -9.51 8.67
C ASP A 580 -4.76 -10.36 8.08
N GLN A 581 -3.65 -9.73 7.68
CA GLN A 581 -2.47 -10.40 7.09
C GLN A 581 -1.57 -11.06 8.14
#